data_AF-A0A559LDH0-F1
#
_entry.id   AF-A0A559LDH0-F1
#
_cell.length_a   1.000
_cell.length_b   1.000
_cell.length_c   1.000
_cell.angle_alpha   90.00
_cell.angle_beta   90.00
_cell.angle_gamma   90.00
#
_symmetry.space_group_name_H-M   'P 1'
#
loop_
_entity.id
_entity.type
_entity.pdbx_description
1 polymer ?
#
loop_
_entity_poly.entity_id
_entity_poly.type
_entity_poly.pdbx_seq_one_letter_code
_entity_poly.pdbx_strand_id
1 'polypeptide(L)'
;MASHDDDTMPEETQGYKLSQPKQSLAEYQQMDAGDESLQRYKESLGLGGGTDISDPNDPRVCIILSLTMDSPGRPPVTIDLSTPGSETTLKDKPFNIKEGAKFTMSAKFKVQHEILSGLHYVQVVKRKGIRVSKDSEMIGSYAPNTDKQPTYVKKFQEEEAPSGMLARGHYNAISSFVDDDKKKHLEFEWSFDIAKDW
;
A
#
# COMPACT_ATOMS: atom_id res chain seq x y z
N MET A 1 16.88 -1.08 -22.30
CA MET A 1 15.80 -1.92 -21.75
C MET A 1 15.81 -1.67 -20.26
N ALA A 2 14.84 -0.92 -19.73
CA ALA A 2 14.73 -0.75 -18.28
C ALA A 2 14.47 -2.13 -17.67
N SER A 3 15.22 -2.48 -16.62
CA SER A 3 15.01 -3.71 -15.87
C SER A 3 13.58 -3.71 -15.30
N HIS A 4 12.93 -4.87 -15.30
CA HIS A 4 11.56 -5.06 -14.79
C HIS A 4 11.33 -4.45 -13.38
N ASP A 5 12.37 -4.36 -12.55
CA ASP A 5 12.31 -3.78 -11.21
C ASP A 5 11.99 -2.29 -11.17
N ASP A 6 12.44 -1.50 -12.15
CA ASP A 6 12.32 -0.04 -12.12
C ASP A 6 10.87 0.43 -12.36
N ASP A 7 10.11 -0.39 -13.10
CA ASP A 7 8.71 -0.09 -13.41
C ASP A 7 7.81 -0.14 -12.16
N THR A 8 8.18 -0.93 -11.16
CA THR A 8 7.41 -1.16 -9.91
C THR A 8 7.77 -0.20 -8.78
N MET A 9 8.65 0.77 -9.03
CA MET A 9 9.01 1.80 -8.06
C MET A 9 8.15 3.06 -8.24
N PRO A 10 7.89 3.83 -7.17
CA PRO A 10 7.21 5.11 -7.30
C PRO A 10 8.10 6.07 -8.09
N GLU A 11 7.47 7.00 -8.83
CA GLU A 11 8.21 8.07 -9.48
C GLU A 11 8.86 8.99 -8.44
N GLU A 12 10.06 9.50 -8.73
CA GLU A 12 10.72 10.42 -7.81
C GLU A 12 10.00 11.77 -7.82
N THR A 13 9.49 12.17 -6.67
CA THR A 13 8.93 13.52 -6.48
C THR A 13 10.04 14.55 -6.61
N GLN A 14 10.03 15.34 -7.69
CA GLN A 14 11.04 16.37 -7.95
C GLN A 14 11.21 17.31 -6.75
N GLY A 15 12.43 17.40 -6.23
CA GLY A 15 12.78 18.26 -5.10
C GLY A 15 12.55 17.64 -3.71
N TYR A 16 11.90 16.48 -3.60
CA TYR A 16 11.84 15.74 -2.34
C TYR A 16 13.16 15.00 -2.10
N LYS A 17 13.76 15.23 -0.94
CA LYS A 17 14.88 14.45 -0.43
C LYS A 17 14.58 14.11 1.02
N LEU A 18 14.81 12.86 1.41
CA LEU A 18 14.88 12.48 2.81
C LEU A 18 15.99 13.30 3.45
N SER A 19 15.58 14.34 4.18
CA SER A 19 16.49 15.36 4.71
C SER A 19 17.17 14.93 6.00
N GLN A 20 16.65 13.88 6.65
CA GLN A 20 17.21 13.31 7.86
C GLN A 20 17.43 11.80 7.72
N PRO A 21 18.53 11.28 8.27
CA PRO A 21 18.73 9.84 8.37
C PRO A 21 17.62 9.22 9.22
N LYS A 22 17.27 7.97 8.91
CA LYS A 22 16.30 7.20 9.68
C LYS A 22 16.72 7.16 11.16
N GLN A 23 15.84 7.66 12.03
CA GLN A 23 16.01 7.59 13.48
C GLN A 23 15.12 6.50 14.04
N SER A 24 15.63 5.80 15.05
CA SER A 24 14.88 4.77 15.75
C SER A 24 13.76 5.38 16.60
N LEU A 25 12.73 4.57 16.89
CA LEU A 25 11.64 4.98 17.77
C LEU A 25 12.15 5.40 19.16
N ALA A 26 13.16 4.70 19.69
CA ALA A 26 13.77 4.99 20.98
C ALA A 26 14.47 6.36 20.99
N GLU A 27 15.21 6.70 19.94
CA GLU A 27 15.84 8.02 19.79
C GLU A 27 14.77 9.11 19.71
N TYR A 28 13.69 8.90 18.94
CA TYR A 28 12.58 9.85 18.87
C TYR A 28 11.90 10.09 20.22
N GLN A 29 11.77 9.06 21.06
CA GLN A 29 11.17 9.19 22.39
C GLN A 29 12.08 9.94 23.37
N GLN A 30 13.40 9.78 23.26
CA GLN A 30 14.37 10.44 24.14
C GLN A 30 14.62 11.91 23.78
N MET A 31 14.48 12.27 22.51
CA MET A 31 14.61 13.67 22.07
C MET A 31 13.61 14.55 22.82
N ASP A 32 14.07 15.70 23.29
CA ASP A 32 13.22 16.73 23.91
C ASP A 32 12.38 16.21 25.09
N ALA A 33 12.90 15.24 25.84
CA ALA A 33 12.18 14.64 26.97
C ALA A 33 11.79 15.64 28.08
N GLY A 34 12.38 16.85 28.09
CA GLY A 34 11.98 17.94 28.99
C GLY A 34 10.86 18.85 28.47
N ASP A 35 10.42 18.67 27.22
CA ASP A 35 9.40 19.51 26.58
C ASP A 35 8.05 18.80 26.50
N GLU A 36 7.13 19.21 27.38
CA GLU A 36 5.77 18.66 27.45
C GLU A 36 4.98 18.84 26.15
N SER A 37 5.21 19.94 25.42
CA SER A 37 4.50 20.22 24.17
C SER A 37 4.92 19.25 23.06
N LEU A 38 6.22 18.94 22.99
CA LEU A 38 6.76 17.98 22.03
C LEU A 38 6.39 16.54 22.42
N GLN A 39 6.30 16.22 23.71
CA GLN A 39 5.78 14.92 24.15
C GLN A 39 4.33 14.70 23.71
N ARG A 40 3.44 15.67 23.97
CA ARG A 40 2.05 15.61 23.51
C ARG A 40 1.94 15.53 21.98
N TYR A 41 2.83 16.20 21.25
CA TYR A 41 2.89 16.10 19.80
C TYR A 41 3.30 14.68 19.34
N LYS A 42 4.31 14.07 19.97
CA LYS A 42 4.71 12.68 19.67
C LYS A 42 3.61 11.68 19.98
N GLU A 43 2.89 11.87 21.08
CA GLU A 43 1.72 11.07 21.43
C GLU A 43 0.60 11.19 20.38
N SER A 44 0.33 12.40 19.88
CA SER A 44 -0.70 12.61 18.86
C SER A 44 -0.33 12.00 17.49
N LEU A 45 0.97 11.83 17.23
CA LEU A 45 1.52 11.09 16.09
C LEU A 45 1.53 9.56 16.32
N GLY A 46 1.12 9.07 17.49
CA GLY A 46 1.09 7.65 17.84
C GLY A 46 2.44 7.10 18.35
N LEU A 47 3.42 7.95 18.66
CA LEU A 47 4.78 7.54 19.08
C LEU A 47 4.96 7.43 20.60
N GLY A 48 3.93 7.70 21.39
CA GLY A 48 4.01 7.77 22.85
C GLY A 48 2.90 7.04 23.62
N GLY A 49 2.12 6.17 22.97
CA GLY A 49 0.96 5.56 23.63
C GLY A 49 0.56 4.18 23.12
N GLY A 50 0.15 3.33 24.07
CA GLY A 50 -0.24 1.94 23.80
C GLY A 50 0.90 0.95 24.00
N THR A 51 0.56 -0.31 24.12
CA THR A 51 1.51 -1.43 24.21
C THR A 51 1.95 -1.81 22.81
N ASP A 52 3.26 -1.92 22.59
CA ASP A 52 3.80 -2.45 21.32
C ASP A 52 3.29 -3.89 21.09
N ILE A 53 2.78 -4.13 19.88
CA ILE A 53 2.26 -5.44 19.44
C ILE A 53 3.07 -6.03 18.28
N SER A 54 4.28 -5.52 18.05
CA SER A 54 5.21 -6.05 17.06
C SER A 54 5.59 -7.49 17.39
N ASP A 55 5.61 -8.37 16.38
CA ASP A 55 6.07 -9.75 16.56
C ASP A 55 7.61 -9.75 16.56
N PRO A 56 8.27 -10.12 17.67
CA PRO A 56 9.75 -10.12 17.75
C PRO A 56 10.40 -11.13 16.79
N ASN A 57 9.65 -12.08 16.24
CA ASN A 57 10.15 -13.09 15.30
C ASN A 57 9.92 -12.70 13.83
N ASP A 58 9.18 -11.63 13.55
CA ASP A 58 8.89 -11.17 12.21
C ASP A 58 9.64 -9.84 11.92
N PRO A 59 10.72 -9.85 11.12
CA PRO A 59 11.52 -8.65 10.88
C PRO A 59 10.86 -7.63 9.94
N ARG A 60 9.65 -7.90 9.44
CA ARG A 60 8.94 -7.00 8.53
C ARG A 60 8.46 -5.75 9.27
N VAL A 61 8.80 -4.58 8.71
CA VAL A 61 8.37 -3.26 9.19
C VAL A 61 6.94 -2.97 8.75
N CYS A 62 6.58 -3.33 7.53
CA CYS A 62 5.22 -3.21 7.03
C CYS A 62 4.72 -4.57 6.56
N ILE A 63 3.52 -4.94 6.97
CA ILE A 63 2.82 -6.15 6.56
C ILE A 63 1.49 -5.73 5.95
N ILE A 64 1.36 -5.90 4.64
CA ILE A 64 0.09 -5.68 3.95
C ILE A 64 -0.83 -6.86 4.25
N LEU A 65 -1.98 -6.58 4.86
CA LEU A 65 -2.93 -7.60 5.30
C LEU A 65 -4.02 -7.83 4.27
N SER A 66 -4.50 -6.79 3.62
CA SER A 66 -5.51 -6.94 2.56
C SER A 66 -5.58 -5.72 1.64
N LEU A 67 -6.09 -5.98 0.44
CA LEU A 67 -6.60 -4.95 -0.47
C LEU A 67 -8.09 -5.16 -0.70
N THR A 68 -8.87 -4.10 -0.51
CA THR A 68 -10.32 -4.15 -0.70
C THR A 68 -10.74 -3.14 -1.76
N MET A 69 -11.44 -3.61 -2.78
CA MET A 69 -12.08 -2.80 -3.80
C MET A 69 -13.56 -2.65 -3.46
N ASP A 70 -13.98 -1.41 -3.21
CA ASP A 70 -15.39 -1.04 -3.04
C ASP A 70 -15.92 -0.47 -4.35
N SER A 71 -17.13 -0.87 -4.75
CA SER A 71 -17.81 -0.32 -5.92
C SER A 71 -19.30 -0.18 -5.61
N PRO A 72 -19.95 0.95 -5.97
CA PRO A 72 -21.36 1.16 -5.68
C PRO A 72 -22.25 0.04 -6.24
N GLY A 73 -23.21 -0.41 -5.44
CA GLY A 73 -24.23 -1.38 -5.86
C GLY A 73 -23.81 -2.85 -5.76
N ARG A 74 -22.66 -3.17 -5.13
CA ARG A 74 -22.26 -4.54 -4.83
C ARG A 74 -21.47 -4.65 -3.53
N PRO A 75 -21.34 -5.86 -2.94
CA PRO A 75 -20.42 -6.08 -1.83
C PRO A 75 -18.97 -5.84 -2.25
N PRO A 76 -18.12 -5.29 -1.36
CA PRO A 76 -16.70 -5.12 -1.63
C PRO A 76 -15.99 -6.45 -1.91
N VAL A 77 -15.00 -6.41 -2.79
CA VAL A 77 -14.11 -7.55 -3.05
C VAL A 77 -12.84 -7.34 -2.24
N THR A 78 -12.47 -8.32 -1.42
CA THR A 78 -11.26 -8.26 -0.61
C THR A 78 -10.30 -9.38 -1.00
N ILE A 79 -9.05 -8.99 -1.23
CA ILE A 79 -7.90 -9.88 -1.38
C ILE A 79 -7.23 -9.96 -0.02
N ASP A 80 -7.22 -11.15 0.56
CA ASP A 80 -6.48 -11.44 1.80
C ASP A 80 -5.01 -11.69 1.46
N LEU A 81 -4.12 -10.88 2.05
CA LEU A 81 -2.68 -10.90 1.88
C LEU A 81 -1.96 -11.16 3.22
N SER A 82 -2.72 -11.51 4.27
CA SER A 82 -2.20 -11.68 5.63
C SER A 82 -1.25 -12.87 5.79
N THR A 83 -1.39 -13.87 4.92
CA THR A 83 -0.57 -15.08 4.92
C THR A 83 0.40 -15.06 3.75
N PRO A 84 1.71 -15.31 3.97
CA PRO A 84 2.66 -15.41 2.87
C PRO A 84 2.24 -16.43 1.82
N GLY A 85 2.27 -16.04 0.55
CA GLY A 85 1.91 -16.89 -0.58
C GLY A 85 0.43 -16.81 -1.00
N SER A 86 -0.44 -16.13 -0.23
CA SER A 86 -1.84 -15.88 -0.64
C SER A 86 -1.93 -15.17 -1.98
N GLU A 87 -0.95 -14.34 -2.29
CA GLU A 87 -0.85 -13.55 -3.51
C GLU A 87 -0.52 -14.37 -4.77
N THR A 88 0.05 -15.57 -4.62
CA THR A 88 0.61 -16.34 -5.74
C THR A 88 -0.42 -16.82 -6.75
N THR A 89 -1.68 -16.95 -6.33
CA THR A 89 -2.77 -17.47 -7.18
C THR A 89 -3.64 -16.37 -7.80
N LEU A 90 -3.38 -15.10 -7.49
CA LEU A 90 -4.23 -13.98 -7.91
C LEU A 90 -4.18 -13.74 -9.42
N LYS A 91 -3.06 -14.05 -10.06
CA LYS A 91 -2.92 -13.97 -11.52
C LYS A 91 -3.76 -15.02 -12.25
N ASP A 92 -3.96 -16.19 -11.65
CA ASP A 92 -4.70 -17.30 -12.26
C ASP A 92 -6.22 -17.17 -12.11
N LYS A 93 -6.68 -16.23 -11.26
CA LYS A 93 -8.10 -16.01 -10.94
C LYS A 93 -8.48 -14.56 -11.25
N PRO A 94 -8.76 -14.24 -12.52
CA PRO A 94 -9.06 -12.87 -12.91
C PRO A 94 -10.31 -12.35 -12.21
N PHE A 95 -10.21 -11.14 -11.66
CA PHE A 95 -11.37 -10.42 -11.13
C PHE A 95 -12.15 -9.80 -12.28
N ASN A 96 -13.47 -9.95 -12.29
CA ASN A 96 -14.31 -9.18 -13.20
C ASN A 96 -14.53 -7.76 -12.65
N ILE A 97 -14.27 -6.77 -13.50
CA ILE A 97 -14.53 -5.36 -13.26
C ILE A 97 -15.49 -4.87 -14.34
N LYS A 98 -16.64 -4.35 -13.89
CA LYS A 98 -17.61 -3.74 -14.81
C LYS A 98 -17.03 -2.46 -15.41
N GLU A 99 -17.11 -2.33 -16.73
CA GLU A 99 -16.66 -1.15 -17.47
C GLU A 99 -17.41 0.10 -17.00
N GLY A 100 -16.71 1.23 -16.83
CA GLY A 100 -17.27 2.47 -16.32
C GLY A 100 -17.71 2.42 -14.85
N ALA A 101 -17.41 1.33 -14.12
CA ALA A 101 -17.66 1.29 -12.69
C ALA A 101 -16.69 2.21 -11.96
N LYS A 102 -17.24 3.03 -11.08
CA LYS A 102 -16.46 3.75 -10.07
C LYS A 102 -16.07 2.78 -8.96
N PHE A 103 -14.83 2.85 -8.53
CA PHE A 103 -14.35 2.04 -7.42
C PHE A 103 -13.39 2.83 -6.54
N THR A 104 -13.25 2.39 -5.30
CA THR A 104 -12.17 2.85 -4.45
C THR A 104 -11.44 1.66 -3.84
N MET A 105 -10.12 1.68 -3.95
CA MET A 105 -9.27 0.72 -3.27
C MET A 105 -8.97 1.17 -1.85
N SER A 106 -8.79 0.20 -0.95
CA SER A 106 -8.26 0.43 0.38
C SER A 106 -7.25 -0.64 0.74
N ALA A 107 -6.14 -0.22 1.36
CA ALA A 107 -5.12 -1.11 1.89
C ALA A 107 -5.25 -1.16 3.41
N LYS A 108 -5.32 -2.38 3.94
CA LYS A 108 -5.16 -2.65 5.37
C LYS A 108 -3.77 -3.22 5.62
N PHE A 109 -3.05 -2.65 6.58
CA PHE A 109 -1.68 -3.05 6.86
C PHE A 109 -1.32 -2.87 8.34
N LYS A 110 -0.26 -3.56 8.75
CA LYS A 110 0.37 -3.45 10.08
C LYS A 110 1.79 -2.91 9.93
N VAL A 111 2.16 -1.98 10.79
CA VAL A 111 3.51 -1.45 10.94
C VAL A 111 4.10 -1.98 12.24
N GLN A 112 5.34 -2.45 12.20
CA GLN A 112 6.05 -3.04 13.32
C GLN A 112 7.42 -2.39 13.52
N HIS A 113 7.92 -2.47 14.75
CA HIS A 113 9.29 -2.16 15.18
C HIS A 113 9.72 -0.70 15.09
N GLU A 114 9.47 -0.04 13.96
CA GLU A 114 9.96 1.31 13.66
C GLU A 114 8.97 2.12 12.81
N ILE A 115 9.20 3.42 12.72
CA ILE A 115 8.39 4.31 11.89
C ILE A 115 8.57 3.93 10.42
N LEU A 116 7.46 3.69 9.73
CA LEU A 116 7.42 3.50 8.29
C LEU A 116 7.35 4.88 7.62
N SER A 117 8.36 5.26 6.84
CA SER A 117 8.38 6.55 6.12
C SER A 117 7.88 6.40 4.68
N GLY A 118 6.88 7.20 4.30
CA GLY A 118 6.44 7.37 2.92
C GLY A 118 6.14 6.06 2.20
N LEU A 119 5.22 5.27 2.75
CA LEU A 119 4.69 4.12 2.04
C LEU A 119 3.96 4.60 0.77
N HIS A 120 4.26 3.96 -0.36
CA HIS A 120 3.62 4.15 -1.64
C HIS A 120 2.98 2.85 -2.10
N TYR A 121 1.84 2.97 -2.78
CA TYR A 121 1.30 1.91 -3.61
C TYR A 121 1.59 2.23 -5.07
N VAL A 122 2.18 1.28 -5.79
CA VAL A 122 2.47 1.41 -7.22
C VAL A 122 1.77 0.29 -7.97
N GLN A 123 1.11 0.62 -9.07
CA GLN A 123 0.42 -0.33 -9.91
C GLN A 123 0.88 -0.16 -11.36
N VAL A 124 1.27 -1.26 -11.99
CA VAL A 124 1.61 -1.32 -13.42
C VAL A 124 0.62 -2.24 -14.11
N VAL A 125 -0.18 -1.69 -15.01
CA VAL A 125 -1.18 -2.45 -15.78
C VAL A 125 -0.63 -2.75 -17.17
N LYS A 126 -0.72 -4.02 -17.57
CA LYS A 126 -0.30 -4.53 -18.88
C LYS A 126 -1.47 -5.22 -19.59
N ARG A 127 -1.56 -4.99 -20.89
CA ARG A 127 -2.47 -5.71 -21.78
C ARG A 127 -1.68 -6.38 -22.90
N LYS A 128 -1.84 -7.69 -23.05
CA LYS A 128 -1.05 -8.50 -24.01
C LYS A 128 0.47 -8.26 -23.88
N GLY A 129 0.95 -8.12 -22.64
CA GLY A 129 2.36 -7.87 -22.32
C GLY A 129 2.82 -6.42 -22.49
N ILE A 130 2.00 -5.53 -23.06
CA ILE A 130 2.34 -4.12 -23.26
C ILE A 130 1.82 -3.30 -22.07
N ARG A 131 2.67 -2.45 -21.48
CA ARG A 131 2.27 -1.52 -20.41
C ARG A 131 1.25 -0.50 -20.95
N VAL A 132 0.11 -0.41 -20.30
CA VAL A 132 -0.98 0.52 -20.65
C VAL A 132 -1.23 1.57 -19.57
N SER A 133 -0.88 1.30 -18.31
CA SER A 133 -0.89 2.29 -17.22
C SER A 133 0.24 2.03 -16.23
N LYS A 134 0.68 3.09 -15.56
CA LYS A 134 1.46 3.06 -14.33
C LYS A 134 0.92 4.15 -13.42
N ASP A 135 0.46 3.75 -12.25
CA ASP A 135 -0.15 4.63 -11.25
C ASP A 135 0.60 4.50 -9.93
N SER A 136 0.72 5.60 -9.19
CA SER A 136 1.44 5.66 -7.91
C SER A 136 0.68 6.54 -6.94
N GLU A 137 0.33 5.99 -5.77
CA GLU A 137 -0.39 6.67 -4.70
C GLU A 137 0.50 6.75 -3.45
N MET A 138 0.77 7.97 -2.98
CA MET A 138 1.43 8.18 -1.68
C MET A 138 0.44 7.85 -0.56
N ILE A 139 0.74 6.80 0.21
CA ILE A 139 -0.07 6.38 1.36
C ILE A 139 0.30 7.25 2.57
N GLY A 140 1.61 7.38 2.84
CA GLY A 140 2.17 8.26 3.89
C GLY A 140 3.08 7.54 4.88
N SER A 141 3.41 8.24 5.97
CA SER A 141 4.26 7.71 7.05
C SER A 141 3.43 7.31 8.27
N TYR A 142 3.83 6.23 8.94
CA TYR A 142 3.05 5.58 10.00
C TYR A 142 3.94 5.14 11.16
N ALA A 143 3.45 5.36 12.39
CA ALA A 143 4.06 4.81 13.60
C ALA A 143 3.86 3.28 13.68
N PRO A 144 4.67 2.56 14.47
CA PRO A 144 4.37 1.16 14.83
C PRO A 144 2.98 1.02 15.43
N ASN A 145 2.27 -0.03 15.05
CA ASN A 145 0.96 -0.33 15.62
C ASN A 145 1.08 -0.75 17.09
N THR A 146 0.06 -0.39 17.88
CA THR A 146 -0.06 -0.73 19.30
C THR A 146 -1.41 -1.38 19.58
N ASP A 147 -1.63 -1.83 20.81
CA ASP A 147 -2.94 -2.32 21.27
C ASP A 147 -4.10 -1.33 21.05
N LYS A 148 -3.83 -0.02 21.07
CA LYS A 148 -4.81 1.04 20.79
C LYS A 148 -5.11 1.23 19.30
N GLN A 149 -4.12 0.97 18.44
CA GLN A 149 -4.23 1.07 17.00
C GLN A 149 -3.57 -0.16 16.36
N PRO A 150 -4.26 -1.30 16.26
CA PRO A 150 -3.64 -2.57 15.88
C PRO A 150 -3.35 -2.70 14.39
N THR A 151 -4.03 -1.94 13.54
CA THR A 151 -3.83 -1.89 12.08
C THR A 151 -4.16 -0.52 11.52
N TYR A 152 -3.58 -0.15 10.39
CA TYR A 152 -4.01 1.00 9.59
C TYR A 152 -4.89 0.57 8.42
N VAL A 153 -5.78 1.46 8.00
CA VAL A 153 -6.55 1.34 6.75
C VAL A 153 -6.45 2.66 6.00
N LYS A 154 -5.93 2.63 4.78
CA LYS A 154 -5.88 3.78 3.88
C LYS A 154 -6.81 3.54 2.71
N LYS A 155 -7.78 4.45 2.52
CA LYS A 155 -8.60 4.53 1.31
C LYS A 155 -7.88 5.42 0.29
N PHE A 156 -7.80 4.96 -0.95
CA PHE A 156 -7.18 5.68 -2.07
C PHE A 156 -8.18 6.62 -2.74
N GLN A 157 -7.75 7.35 -3.76
CA GLN A 157 -8.66 8.13 -4.60
C GLN A 157 -9.69 7.23 -5.30
N GLU A 158 -10.86 7.81 -5.57
CA GLU A 158 -11.86 7.15 -6.42
C GLU A 158 -11.36 7.11 -7.86
N GLU A 159 -11.47 5.94 -8.48
CA GLU A 159 -11.12 5.70 -9.88
C GLU A 159 -12.34 5.22 -10.65
N GLU A 160 -12.28 5.32 -11.99
CA GLU A 160 -13.30 4.81 -12.90
C GLU A 160 -12.67 3.82 -13.87
N ALA A 161 -13.22 2.60 -13.94
CA ALA A 161 -12.76 1.58 -14.86
C ALA A 161 -12.98 2.04 -16.32
N PRO A 162 -12.00 1.84 -17.22
CA PRO A 162 -12.16 2.29 -18.60
C PRO A 162 -13.32 1.57 -19.29
N SER A 163 -13.96 2.26 -20.23
CA SER A 163 -15.17 1.79 -20.90
C SER A 163 -15.04 1.74 -22.41
N GLY A 164 -15.92 0.95 -23.04
CA GLY A 164 -16.01 0.81 -24.47
C GLY A 164 -15.38 -0.48 -25.00
N MET A 165 -15.76 -0.83 -26.23
CA MET A 165 -15.38 -2.11 -26.85
C MET A 165 -13.87 -2.35 -26.90
N LEU A 166 -13.07 -1.29 -27.06
CA LEU A 166 -11.62 -1.39 -27.07
C LEU A 166 -11.03 -1.59 -25.67
N ALA A 167 -11.65 -1.09 -24.61
CA ALA A 167 -11.17 -1.23 -23.23
C ALA A 167 -11.51 -2.61 -22.63
N ARG A 168 -12.56 -3.28 -23.09
CA ARG A 168 -12.93 -4.61 -22.57
C ARG A 168 -11.88 -5.68 -22.86
N GLY A 169 -11.76 -6.64 -21.95
CA GLY A 169 -10.88 -7.81 -22.07
C GLY A 169 -9.91 -7.98 -20.90
N HIS A 170 -8.92 -8.83 -21.10
CA HIS A 170 -8.01 -9.30 -20.05
C HIS A 170 -6.78 -8.39 -19.84
N TYR A 171 -6.48 -8.14 -18.57
CA TYR A 171 -5.37 -7.34 -18.10
C TYR A 171 -4.56 -8.10 -17.05
N ASN A 172 -3.26 -7.84 -17.04
CA ASN A 172 -2.37 -8.26 -15.96
C ASN A 172 -1.87 -7.01 -15.25
N ALA A 173 -1.86 -7.02 -13.93
CA ALA A 173 -1.32 -5.96 -13.11
C ALA A 173 -0.21 -6.49 -12.21
N ILE A 174 0.77 -5.63 -11.96
CA ILE A 174 1.77 -5.83 -10.91
C ILE A 174 1.53 -4.72 -9.90
N SER A 175 1.38 -5.10 -8.65
CA SER A 175 1.18 -4.18 -7.53
C SER A 175 2.32 -4.31 -6.55
N SER A 176 2.88 -3.18 -6.13
CA SER A 176 3.98 -3.11 -5.18
C SER A 176 3.71 -2.06 -4.09
N PHE A 177 4.16 -2.37 -2.88
CA PHE A 177 4.19 -1.46 -1.75
C PHE A 177 5.64 -1.12 -1.42
N VAL A 178 6.02 0.14 -1.56
CA VAL A 178 7.41 0.59 -1.47
C VAL A 178 7.51 1.78 -0.54
N ASP A 179 8.49 1.81 0.35
CA ASP A 179 8.73 2.97 1.22
C ASP A 179 9.81 3.92 0.66
N ASP A 180 10.01 5.02 1.37
CA ASP A 180 11.03 6.02 1.03
C ASP A 180 12.47 5.46 1.10
N ASP A 181 12.71 4.43 1.92
CA ASP A 181 13.97 3.68 1.99
C ASP A 181 14.17 2.74 0.78
N LYS A 182 13.26 2.79 -0.21
CA LYS A 182 13.20 1.93 -1.41
C LYS A 182 13.01 0.45 -1.10
N LYS A 183 12.51 0.11 0.09
CA LYS A 183 12.19 -1.26 0.47
C LYS A 183 10.82 -1.64 -0.07
N LYS A 184 10.77 -2.70 -0.87
CA LYS A 184 9.52 -3.38 -1.25
C LYS A 184 9.03 -4.20 -0.06
N HIS A 185 7.84 -3.90 0.44
CA HIS A 185 7.18 -4.63 1.54
C HIS A 185 6.28 -5.76 1.05
N LEU A 186 5.70 -5.59 -0.14
CA LEU A 186 4.98 -6.62 -0.86
C LEU A 186 5.00 -6.29 -2.35
N GLU A 187 5.16 -7.30 -3.20
CA GLU A 187 4.97 -7.21 -4.64
C GLU A 187 4.25 -8.46 -5.13
N PHE A 188 3.23 -8.29 -5.96
CA PHE A 188 2.48 -9.42 -6.49
C PHE A 188 1.86 -9.12 -7.85
N GLU A 189 1.66 -10.19 -8.61
CA GLU A 189 0.95 -10.15 -9.89
C GLU A 189 -0.50 -10.60 -9.69
N TRP A 190 -1.41 -9.92 -10.37
CA TRP A 190 -2.82 -10.29 -10.39
C TRP A 190 -3.41 -9.99 -11.77
N SER A 191 -4.57 -10.55 -12.06
CA SER A 191 -5.25 -10.32 -13.33
C SER A 191 -6.70 -9.91 -13.12
N PHE A 192 -7.24 -9.21 -14.11
CA PHE A 192 -8.63 -8.80 -14.11
C PHE A 192 -9.16 -8.68 -15.54
N ASP A 193 -10.46 -8.85 -15.68
CA ASP A 193 -11.19 -8.71 -16.93
C ASP A 193 -12.13 -7.51 -16.84
N ILE A 194 -12.04 -6.62 -17.82
CA ILE A 194 -13.01 -5.54 -17.98
C ILE A 194 -14.16 -6.03 -18.86
N ALA A 195 -15.37 -6.07 -18.31
CA ALA A 195 -16.56 -6.61 -18.96
C ALA A 195 -17.76 -5.65 -18.84
N LYS A 196 -18.85 -5.94 -19.58
CA LYS A 196 -20.09 -5.14 -19.51
C LYS A 196 -20.79 -5.24 -18.14
N ASP A 197 -20.63 -6.38 -17.51
CA ASP A 197 -21.24 -6.77 -16.25
C ASP A 197 -20.17 -7.34 -15.32
N TRP A 198 -20.53 -7.51 -14.05
CA TRP A 198 -19.67 -8.10 -13.02
C TRP A 198 -19.55 -9.62 -13.17
#